data_AF-A0A962NKF5-F1
#
_entry.id   AF-A0A962NKF5-F1
#
_cell.length_a   1.000
_cell.length_b   1.000
_cell.length_c   1.000
_cell.angle_alpha   90.00
_cell.angle_beta   90.00
_cell.angle_gamma   90.00
#
_symmetry.space_group_name_H-M   'P 1'
#
loop_
_entity.id
_entity.type
_entity.pdbx_description
1 polymer ?
#
loop_
_entity_poly.entity_id
_entity_poly.type
_entity_poly.pdbx_seq_one_letter_code
_entity_poly.pdbx_strand_id
1 'polypeptide(L)'
;SYERNMEGSLTLFCENGTVKIGGQYLNELEYQNIKDMELKDVSVEGKANDYGTYQGSMSNHDHVYENVIAVLEQNGQIGTSGYEGLKTVEIIEKIYKAAGV
;
A
#
# COMPACT_ATOMS: atom_id res chain seq x y z
N SER A 1 -7.56 16.34 -0.63
CA SER A 1 -6.81 16.76 -1.81
C SER A 1 -7.71 17.41 -2.83
N TYR A 2 -7.35 18.59 -3.35
CA TYR A 2 -8.06 19.24 -4.45
C TYR A 2 -7.28 18.96 -5.75
N GLU A 3 -7.95 18.35 -6.74
CA GLU A 3 -7.46 18.05 -8.11
C GLU A 3 -6.23 17.12 -8.27
N ARG A 4 -5.49 16.81 -7.21
CA ARG A 4 -4.31 15.92 -7.26
C ARG A 4 -4.08 15.16 -5.97
N ASN A 5 -3.38 14.03 -6.02
CA ASN A 5 -2.94 13.30 -4.82
C ASN A 5 -1.94 14.17 -4.05
N MET A 6 -2.25 14.49 -2.79
CA MET A 6 -1.36 15.29 -1.94
C MET A 6 -0.42 14.39 -1.16
N GLU A 7 -0.93 13.33 -0.53
CA GLU A 7 -0.15 12.42 0.31
C GLU A 7 -0.90 11.10 0.50
N GLY A 8 -0.16 9.99 0.59
CA GLY A 8 -0.58 8.80 1.30
C GLY A 8 0.42 8.55 2.43
N SER A 9 -0.06 8.28 3.64
CA SER A 9 0.83 7.97 4.76
C SER A 9 0.29 6.91 5.70
N LEU A 10 1.22 6.18 6.29
CA LEU A 10 0.98 5.15 7.29
C LEU A 10 2.00 5.32 8.41
N THR A 11 1.54 5.52 9.63
CA THR A 11 2.39 5.59 10.82
C THR A 11 2.03 4.44 11.76
N LEU A 12 3.02 3.66 12.14
CA LEU A 12 2.88 2.54 13.06
C LEU A 12 3.63 2.87 14.35
N PHE A 13 2.90 2.88 15.46
CA PHE A 13 3.45 3.00 16.81
C PHE A 13 3.38 1.63 17.48
N CYS A 14 4.53 1.11 17.89
CA CYS A 14 4.66 -0.21 18.50
C CYS A 14 5.55 -0.12 19.75
N GLU A 15 5.47 -1.13 20.60
CA GLU A 15 6.25 -1.16 21.87
C GLU A 15 7.76 -1.07 21.66
N ASN A 16 8.27 -1.59 20.53
CA ASN A 16 9.71 -1.65 20.21
C ASN A 16 10.10 -0.76 19.03
N GLY A 17 9.23 0.15 18.60
CA GLY A 17 9.61 1.06 17.52
C GLY A 17 8.47 1.87 16.94
N THR A 18 8.83 2.79 16.06
CA THR A 18 7.90 3.62 15.30
C THR A 18 8.42 3.78 13.88
N VAL A 19 7.52 3.62 12.92
CA VAL A 19 7.82 3.78 11.49
C VAL A 19 6.75 4.67 10.87
N LYS A 20 7.17 5.62 10.03
CA LYS A 20 6.30 6.41 9.17
C LYS A 20 6.72 6.21 7.72
N ILE A 21 5.76 5.75 6.92
CA ILE A 21 5.86 5.71 5.47
C ILE A 21 4.93 6.82 4.94
N GLY A 22 5.42 7.61 4.01
CA GLY A 22 4.72 8.76 3.43
C GLY A 22 5.04 8.96 1.95
N GLY A 23 4.89 10.20 1.49
CA GLY A 23 4.99 10.55 0.07
C GLY A 23 3.67 10.39 -0.70
N GLN A 24 3.62 10.92 -1.93
CA GLN A 24 2.39 10.95 -2.73
C GLN A 24 1.84 9.55 -3.05
N TYR A 25 2.69 8.52 -3.02
CA TYR A 25 2.35 7.14 -3.34
C TYR A 25 2.89 6.12 -2.33
N LEU A 26 3.06 6.50 -1.06
CA LEU A 26 3.67 5.65 -0.01
C LEU A 26 5.11 5.20 -0.35
N ASN A 27 5.86 6.07 -1.02
CA ASN A 27 7.20 5.80 -1.57
C ASN A 27 8.35 6.32 -0.71
N GLU A 28 8.07 6.95 0.43
CA GLU A 28 9.09 7.60 1.27
C GLU A 28 9.10 7.01 2.67
N LEU A 29 10.25 6.56 3.15
CA LEU A 29 10.46 6.26 4.56
C LEU A 29 10.76 7.57 5.30
N GLU A 30 9.72 8.24 5.77
CA GLU A 30 9.84 9.56 6.42
C GLU A 30 10.41 9.50 7.84
N TYR A 31 10.16 8.41 8.57
CA TYR A 31 10.69 8.21 9.90
C TYR A 31 10.86 6.73 10.22
N GLN A 32 11.94 6.41 10.90
CA GLN A 32 12.11 5.13 11.57
C GLN A 32 12.87 5.31 12.88
N ASN A 33 12.43 4.59 13.90
CA ASN A 33 13.19 4.31 15.11
C ASN A 33 12.75 2.94 15.59
N ILE A 34 13.57 1.92 15.35
CA ILE A 34 13.24 0.54 15.66
C ILE A 34 14.36 -0.01 16.54
N LYS A 35 13.98 -0.68 17.62
CA LYS A 35 14.94 -1.26 18.55
C LYS A 35 15.83 -2.27 17.82
N ASP A 36 17.15 -2.11 17.99
CA ASP A 36 18.20 -3.01 17.49
C ASP A 36 18.22 -3.24 15.97
N MET A 37 17.54 -2.39 15.17
CA MET A 37 17.58 -2.48 13.71
C MET A 37 17.35 -1.13 13.03
N GLU A 38 17.76 -1.05 11.78
CA GLU A 38 17.53 0.08 10.89
C GLU A 38 17.19 -0.48 9.51
N LEU A 39 16.12 0.02 8.91
CA LEU A 39 15.78 -0.24 7.52
C LEU A 39 16.72 0.59 6.65
N LYS A 40 17.66 -0.08 5.99
CA LYS A 40 18.60 0.53 5.03
C LYS A 40 18.09 0.33 3.62
N ASP A 41 18.48 1.25 2.73
CA ASP A 41 18.21 1.16 1.29
C ASP A 41 16.73 0.99 0.94
N VAL A 42 15.83 1.60 1.75
CA VAL A 42 14.41 1.72 1.43
C VAL A 42 14.21 2.81 0.37
N SER A 43 14.95 2.72 -0.74
CA SER A 43 14.63 3.49 -1.93
C SER A 43 13.58 2.70 -2.70
N VAL A 44 12.38 3.24 -2.77
CA VAL A 44 11.41 2.78 -3.75
C VAL A 44 11.94 3.19 -5.12
N GLU A 45 12.63 2.26 -5.80
CA GLU A 45 13.02 2.42 -7.19
C GLU A 45 11.76 2.34 -8.05
N GLY A 46 11.07 3.47 -8.21
CA GLY A 46 9.86 3.52 -9.01
C GLY A 46 9.33 4.93 -9.09
N LYS A 47 9.30 5.49 -10.30
CA LYS A 47 8.49 6.68 -10.55
C LYS A 47 7.02 6.27 -10.49
N ALA A 48 6.17 7.20 -10.06
CA ALA A 48 4.74 7.09 -10.27
C ALA A 48 4.45 6.67 -11.72
N ASN A 49 3.53 5.73 -11.95
CA ASN A 49 3.17 5.34 -13.31
C ASN A 49 2.67 6.57 -14.06
N ASP A 50 3.25 6.88 -15.22
CA ASP A 50 2.85 8.01 -16.05
C ASP A 50 1.91 7.54 -17.17
N TYR A 51 0.65 7.95 -17.07
CA TYR A 51 -0.40 7.65 -18.06
C TYR A 51 -0.63 8.83 -19.03
N GLY A 52 0.28 9.81 -19.07
CA GLY A 52 0.24 11.00 -19.90
C GLY A 52 -0.57 12.15 -19.28
N THR A 53 -1.86 11.93 -19.04
CA THR A 53 -2.75 12.94 -18.43
C THR A 53 -2.81 12.84 -16.90
N TYR A 54 -2.25 11.76 -16.34
CA TYR A 54 -2.26 11.46 -14.91
C TYR A 54 -1.00 10.69 -14.54
N GLN A 55 -0.37 11.06 -13.43
CA GLN A 55 0.66 10.26 -12.77
C GLN A 55 0.03 9.54 -11.56
N GLY A 56 0.24 8.24 -11.48
CA GLY A 56 -0.53 7.34 -10.62
C GLY A 56 0.30 6.36 -9.84
N SER A 57 -0.35 5.28 -9.40
CA SER A 57 0.17 4.21 -8.55
C SER A 57 1.60 3.76 -8.85
N MET A 58 2.23 3.10 -7.89
CA MET A 58 3.53 2.46 -8.10
C MET A 58 3.48 1.34 -9.15
N SER A 59 4.65 1.01 -9.67
CA SER A 59 4.86 0.04 -10.77
C SER A 59 5.02 -1.40 -10.27
N ASN A 60 3.97 -1.99 -9.68
CA ASN A 60 4.00 -3.37 -9.15
C ASN A 60 2.84 -4.26 -9.66
N HIS A 61 2.19 -3.90 -10.76
CA HIS A 61 1.04 -4.66 -11.29
C HIS A 61 1.47 -6.00 -11.91
N ASP A 62 2.68 -6.05 -12.44
CA ASP A 62 3.35 -7.27 -12.88
C ASP A 62 3.34 -8.34 -11.79
N HIS A 63 3.65 -8.01 -10.54
CA HIS A 63 3.59 -8.97 -9.43
C HIS A 63 2.18 -9.51 -9.16
N VAL A 64 1.14 -8.72 -9.40
CA VAL A 64 -0.25 -9.20 -9.30
C VAL A 64 -0.53 -10.22 -10.40
N TYR A 65 -0.11 -9.94 -11.63
CA TYR A 65 -0.27 -10.88 -12.74
C TYR A 65 0.57 -12.15 -12.56
N GLU A 66 1.79 -12.04 -12.04
CA GLU A 66 2.63 -13.17 -11.67
C GLU A 66 1.92 -14.07 -10.66
N ASN A 67 1.29 -13.49 -9.63
CA ASN A 67 0.51 -14.28 -8.67
C ASN A 67 -0.70 -14.97 -9.34
N VAL A 68 -1.42 -14.28 -10.22
CA VAL A 68 -2.55 -14.89 -10.96
C VAL A 68 -2.09 -16.10 -11.78
N ILE A 69 -0.99 -15.96 -12.54
CA ILE A 69 -0.42 -17.05 -13.33
C ILE A 69 0.03 -18.20 -12.42
N ALA A 70 0.75 -17.89 -11.34
CA ALA A 70 1.22 -18.89 -10.39
C ALA A 70 0.07 -19.69 -9.76
N VAL A 71 -1.03 -19.04 -9.38
CA VAL A 71 -2.22 -19.70 -8.82
C VAL A 71 -2.89 -20.61 -9.85
N LEU A 72 -3.05 -20.13 -11.09
CA LEU A 72 -3.77 -20.85 -12.13
C LEU A 72 -2.97 -22.03 -12.71
N GLU A 73 -1.65 -21.88 -12.82
CA GLU A 73 -0.80 -22.82 -13.58
C GLU A 73 0.22 -23.58 -12.70
N GLN A 74 0.57 -23.06 -11.52
CA GLN A 74 1.74 -23.52 -10.76
C GLN A 74 1.42 -23.92 -9.30
N ASN A 75 0.15 -24.17 -8.96
CA ASN A 75 -0.30 -24.43 -7.58
C ASN A 75 0.16 -23.34 -6.58
N GLY A 76 0.27 -22.10 -7.06
CA GLY A 76 0.61 -20.94 -6.23
C GLY A 76 -0.47 -20.64 -5.19
N GLN A 77 -0.09 -19.95 -4.12
CA GLN A 77 -1.04 -19.45 -3.13
C GLN A 77 -1.69 -18.16 -3.63
N ILE A 78 -2.99 -18.03 -3.39
CA ILE A 78 -3.74 -16.81 -3.70
C ILE A 78 -3.19 -15.68 -2.85
N GLY A 79 -2.63 -14.64 -3.48
CA GLY A 79 -2.04 -13.50 -2.80
C GLY A 79 -3.09 -12.57 -2.18
N THR A 80 -4.16 -12.28 -2.93
CA THR A 80 -5.29 -11.47 -2.45
C THR A 80 -6.59 -12.20 -2.76
N SER A 81 -7.26 -12.69 -1.72
CA SER A 81 -8.50 -13.45 -1.86
C SER A 81 -9.72 -12.55 -1.99
N GLY A 82 -10.80 -13.10 -2.57
CA GLY A 82 -12.10 -12.42 -2.59
C GLY A 82 -12.66 -12.16 -1.18
N TYR A 83 -12.31 -13.00 -0.20
CA TYR A 83 -12.70 -12.81 1.19
C TYR A 83 -12.03 -11.58 1.81
N GLU A 84 -10.74 -11.36 1.58
CA GLU A 84 -10.04 -10.14 2.03
C GLU A 84 -10.60 -8.89 1.35
N GLY A 85 -10.96 -8.99 0.07
CA GLY A 85 -11.69 -7.95 -0.65
C GLY A 85 -13.01 -7.59 0.04
N LEU A 86 -13.79 -8.60 0.46
CA LEU A 86 -15.03 -8.39 1.22
C LEU A 86 -14.77 -7.68 2.56
N LYS A 87 -13.72 -8.06 3.30
CA LYS A 87 -13.39 -7.41 4.59
C LYS A 87 -13.05 -5.92 4.41
N THR A 88 -12.40 -5.56 3.30
CA THR A 88 -12.14 -4.16 2.96
C THR A 88 -13.44 -3.37 2.81
N VAL A 89 -14.39 -3.90 2.03
CA VAL A 89 -15.71 -3.27 1.84
C VAL A 89 -16.46 -3.16 3.17
N GLU A 90 -16.45 -4.22 3.98
CA GLU A 90 -17.09 -4.24 5.29
C GLU A 90 -16.56 -3.12 6.22
N ILE A 91 -15.26 -2.83 6.19
CA ILE A 91 -14.67 -1.74 6.98
C ILE A 91 -15.13 -0.38 6.46
N ILE A 92 -15.14 -0.18 5.14
CA ILE A 92 -15.63 1.06 4.52
C ILE A 92 -17.08 1.32 4.94
N GLU A 93 -17.96 0.32 4.84
CA GLU A 93 -19.36 0.42 5.27
C GLU A 93 -19.49 0.78 6.75
N LYS A 94 -18.67 0.17 7.62
CA LYS A 94 -18.65 0.50 9.05
C LYS A 94 -18.22 1.95 9.31
N ILE A 95 -17.27 2.48 8.54
CA ILE A 95 -16.85 3.88 8.63
C ILE A 95 -18.00 4.82 8.25
N TYR A 96 -18.67 4.58 7.11
CA TYR A 96 -19.82 5.39 6.68
C TYR A 96 -20.94 5.36 7.73
N LYS A 97 -21.30 4.16 8.21
CA LYS A 97 -22.31 3.99 9.25
C LYS A 97 -21.95 4.71 10.54
N ALA A 98 -20.69 4.67 10.97
CA ALA A 98 -20.22 5.36 12.16
C ALA A 98 -20.23 6.90 11.98
N ALA A 99 -20.01 7.39 10.76
CA ALA A 99 -20.10 8.80 10.40
C ALA A 99 -21.56 9.30 10.24
N GLY A 100 -22.55 8.41 10.29
CA GLY A 100 -23.97 8.75 10.15
C GLY A 100 -24.39 9.08 8.70
N VAL A 101 -23.63 8.58 7.72
CA VAL A 101 -23.90 8.70 6.28
C VAL A 101 -24.35 7.36 5.72
#